data_AF-I0YXD5-F1
#
_entry.id   AF-I0YXD5-F1
#
_cell.length_a   1.000
_cell.length_b   1.000
_cell.length_c   1.000
_cell.angle_alpha   90.00
_cell.angle_beta   90.00
_cell.angle_gamma   90.00
#
_symmetry.space_group_name_H-M   'P 1'
#
loop_
_entity.id
_entity.type
_entity.pdbx_description
1 polymer ?
#
loop_
_entity_poly.entity_id
_entity_poly.type
_entity_poly.pdbx_seq_one_letter_code
_entity_poly.pdbx_strand_id
1 'polypeptide(L)'
;MLDVLEDFLRLGGFPFERIDGSVSQRDREDAINRYSKEGSDGFVFLLSTRAGGQGITLTAADTVIIYDTDFNPQNDLQAMARCHRIGQDKEVKVYRLITTGTYEQNVFECSTRKQ
;
A
#
# COMPACT_ATOMS: atom_id res chain seq x y z
N MET A 1 6.17 -10.28 6.34
CA MET A 1 6.85 -9.12 5.72
C MET A 1 6.38 -7.82 6.36
N LEU A 2 5.07 -7.55 6.40
CA LEU A 2 4.54 -6.36 7.08
C LEU A 2 5.00 -6.21 8.54
N ASP A 3 5.15 -7.31 9.29
CA ASP A 3 5.65 -7.27 10.67
C ASP A 3 7.09 -6.74 10.76
N VAL A 4 7.93 -7.08 9.78
CA VAL A 4 9.33 -6.60 9.72
C VAL A 4 9.38 -5.12 9.38
N LEU A 5 8.52 -4.67 8.45
CA LEU A 5 8.40 -3.25 8.12
C LEU A 5 7.84 -2.44 9.29
N GLU A 6 6.90 -3.01 10.05
CA GLU A 6 6.37 -2.42 11.27
C GLU A 6 7.46 -2.20 12.32
N ASP A 7 8.29 -3.22 12.58
CA ASP A 7 9.41 -3.10 13.51
C ASP A 7 10.45 -2.08 13.02
N PHE A 8 10.73 -2.04 11.70
CA PHE A 8 11.61 -1.05 11.11
C PHE A 8 11.10 0.39 11.31
N LEU A 9 9.81 0.63 11.06
CA LEU A 9 9.20 1.96 11.25
C LEU A 9 9.18 2.36 12.72
N ARG A 10 8.91 1.42 13.63
CA ARG A 10 9.00 1.64 15.09
C ARG A 10 10.40 2.06 15.52
N LEU A 11 11.42 1.33 15.06
CA LEU A 11 12.82 1.65 15.36
C LEU A 11 13.24 3.01 14.81
N GLY A 12 12.71 3.39 13.64
CA GLY A 12 12.94 4.70 13.03
C GLY A 12 12.13 5.84 13.66
N GLY A 13 11.19 5.55 14.57
CA GLY A 13 10.30 6.55 15.15
C GLY A 13 9.31 7.14 14.14
N PHE A 14 9.05 6.45 13.03
CA PHE A 14 8.11 6.92 12.02
C PHE A 14 6.68 6.53 12.41
N PRO A 15 5.73 7.48 12.49
CA PRO A 15 4.33 7.17 12.73
C PRO A 15 3.72 6.41 11.55
N PHE A 16 3.04 5.30 11.83
CA PHE A 16 2.41 4.48 10.81
C PHE A 16 1.08 3.90 11.28
N GLU A 17 0.24 3.56 10.31
CA GLU A 17 -0.99 2.79 10.51
C GLU A 17 -0.89 1.48 9.70
N ARG A 18 -1.57 0.42 10.15
CA ARG A 18 -1.53 -0.89 9.50
C ARG A 18 -2.93 -1.45 9.33
N ILE A 19 -3.23 -1.93 8.12
CA ILE A 19 -4.41 -2.73 7.83
C ILE A 19 -4.01 -4.04 7.13
N ASP A 20 -4.31 -5.16 7.80
CA ASP A 20 -4.18 -6.50 7.24
C ASP A 20 -5.50 -7.28 7.32
N GLY A 21 -5.50 -8.59 7.06
CA GLY A 21 -6.69 -9.44 7.07
C GLY A 21 -7.28 -9.73 8.46
N SER A 22 -6.55 -9.46 9.53
CA SER A 22 -6.97 -9.75 10.91
C SER A 22 -7.70 -8.58 11.59
N VAL A 23 -7.54 -7.37 11.05
CA VAL A 23 -8.15 -6.15 11.61
C VAL A 23 -9.67 -6.14 11.39
N SER A 24 -10.42 -5.81 12.44
CA SER A 24 -11.89 -5.70 12.38
C SER A 24 -12.32 -4.56 11.46
N GLN A 25 -13.55 -4.61 10.92
CA GLN A 25 -14.03 -3.56 10.02
C GLN A 25 -14.02 -2.17 10.67
N ARG A 26 -14.41 -2.09 11.95
CA ARG A 26 -14.42 -0.83 12.70
C ARG A 26 -13.01 -0.25 12.85
N ASP A 27 -12.06 -1.08 13.24
CA ASP A 27 -10.68 -0.63 13.43
C ASP A 27 -10.03 -0.18 12.11
N ARG A 28 -10.45 -0.76 10.97
CA ARG A 28 -10.03 -0.32 9.63
C ARG A 28 -10.49 1.11 9.34
N GLU A 29 -11.77 1.40 9.57
CA GLU A 29 -12.33 2.72 9.36
C GLU A 29 -11.65 3.75 10.27
N ASP A 30 -11.43 3.39 11.53
CA ASP A 30 -10.72 4.25 12.49
C ASP A 30 -9.27 4.53 12.06
N ALA A 31 -8.54 3.53 11.55
CA ALA A 31 -7.19 3.71 11.03
C ALA A 31 -7.15 4.61 9.79
N ILE A 32 -8.09 4.42 8.85
CA ILE A 32 -8.22 5.28 7.66
C ILE A 32 -8.51 6.72 8.06
N ASN A 33 -9.41 6.92 9.02
CA ASN A 33 -9.76 8.25 9.52
C ASN A 33 -8.58 8.92 10.22
N ARG A 34 -7.79 8.20 11.02
CA ARG A 34 -6.57 8.73 11.65
C ARG A 34 -5.53 9.15 10.63
N TYR A 35 -5.31 8.34 9.59
CA TYR A 35 -4.37 8.68 8.53
C TYR A 35 -4.84 9.84 7.65
N SER A 36 -6.14 9.88 7.33
CA SER A 36 -6.71 10.88 6.41
C SER A 36 -7.12 12.19 7.09
N LYS A 37 -6.94 12.31 8.41
CA LYS A 37 -7.27 13.51 9.17
C LYS A 37 -6.35 14.66 8.75
N GLU A 38 -6.92 15.85 8.55
CA GLU A 38 -6.12 17.06 8.32
C GLU A 38 -5.16 17.31 9.48
N GLY A 39 -3.88 17.54 9.17
CA GLY A 39 -2.82 17.68 10.17
C GLY A 39 -2.46 16.38 10.89
N SER A 40 -2.79 15.21 10.33
CA SER A 40 -2.30 13.93 10.83
C SER A 40 -0.78 13.85 10.72
N ASP A 41 -0.15 13.30 11.76
CA ASP A 41 1.26 12.95 11.74
C ASP A 41 1.51 11.62 10.99
N GLY A 42 0.46 10.96 10.47
CA GLY A 42 0.57 9.67 9.79
C GLY A 42 1.49 9.72 8.56
N PHE A 43 2.66 9.08 8.65
CA PHE A 43 3.65 9.08 7.57
C PHE A 43 3.48 7.87 6.65
N VAL A 44 3.36 6.66 7.23
CA VAL A 44 3.23 5.40 6.45
C VAL A 44 1.91 4.71 6.71
N PHE A 45 1.27 4.21 5.66
CA PHE A 45 0.13 3.32 5.76
C PHE A 45 0.47 1.94 5.19
N LEU A 46 0.63 0.95 6.08
CA LEU A 46 0.95 -0.42 5.70
C LEU A 46 -0.33 -1.17 5.30
N LEU A 47 -0.36 -1.61 4.04
CA LEU A 47 -1.44 -2.42 3.48
C LEU A 47 -0.92 -3.79 3.08
N SER A 48 -1.71 -4.83 3.37
CA SER A 48 -1.55 -6.10 2.65
C SER A 48 -2.28 -6.04 1.30
N THR A 49 -1.70 -6.67 0.27
CA THR A 49 -2.28 -6.69 -1.10
C THR A 49 -3.72 -7.20 -1.12
N ARG A 50 -4.07 -8.16 -0.25
CA ARG A 50 -5.46 -8.64 -0.10
C ARG A 50 -6.37 -7.66 0.64
N ALA A 51 -5.86 -6.92 1.63
CA ALA A 51 -6.65 -5.91 2.32
C ALA A 51 -6.88 -4.66 1.44
N GLY A 52 -5.94 -4.32 0.56
CA GLY A 52 -6.08 -3.22 -0.41
C GLY A 52 -7.17 -3.45 -1.46
N GLY A 53 -7.53 -4.71 -1.74
CA GLY A 53 -8.62 -5.07 -2.66
C GLY A 53 -10.04 -4.81 -2.11
N GLN A 54 -10.19 -4.53 -0.81
CA GLN A 54 -11.50 -4.46 -0.13
C GLN A 54 -12.20 -3.08 -0.18
N GLY A 55 -11.86 -2.20 -1.13
CA GLY A 55 -12.69 -1.02 -1.38
C GLY A 55 -12.36 0.24 -0.57
N ILE A 56 -11.17 0.34 0.05
CA ILE A 56 -10.78 1.52 0.84
C ILE A 56 -10.45 2.75 -0.04
N THR A 57 -10.44 3.94 0.55
CA THR A 57 -10.06 5.21 -0.11
C THR A 57 -8.98 5.89 0.71
N LEU A 58 -7.84 6.19 0.09
CA LEU A 58 -6.67 6.79 0.73
C LEU A 58 -6.16 7.98 -0.08
N THR A 59 -7.01 8.98 -0.29
CA THR A 59 -6.65 10.21 -1.03
C THR A 59 -5.70 11.11 -0.24
N ALA A 60 -5.42 10.83 1.03
CA ALA A 60 -4.39 11.55 1.77
C ALA A 60 -2.95 11.18 1.33
N ALA A 61 -2.75 9.98 0.77
CA ALA A 61 -1.46 9.50 0.30
C ALA A 61 -1.23 9.83 -1.18
N ASP A 62 -0.08 10.41 -1.49
CA ASP A 62 0.39 10.69 -2.85
C ASP A 62 1.41 9.66 -3.35
N THR A 63 2.10 8.95 -2.47
CA THR A 63 3.15 8.00 -2.83
C THR A 63 2.75 6.56 -2.49
N VAL A 64 2.79 5.68 -3.50
CA VAL A 64 2.51 4.25 -3.35
C VAL A 64 3.80 3.47 -3.60
N ILE A 65 4.17 2.61 -2.65
CA ILE A 65 5.32 1.70 -2.79
C ILE A 65 4.80 0.27 -2.83
N ILE A 66 4.99 -0.40 -3.96
CA ILE A 66 4.74 -1.83 -4.12
C ILE A 66 6.03 -2.54 -3.72
N TYR A 67 6.03 -3.09 -2.51
CA TYR A 67 7.18 -3.79 -1.94
C TYR A 67 7.38 -5.17 -2.60
N ASP A 68 6.33 -5.98 -2.64
CA ASP A 68 6.31 -7.28 -3.31
C ASP A 68 5.28 -7.25 -4.45
N THR A 69 5.63 -7.79 -5.61
CA THR A 69 4.72 -7.85 -6.78
C THR A 69 3.83 -9.09 -6.72
N ASP A 70 2.52 -8.93 -6.91
CA ASP A 70 1.60 -10.06 -7.05
C ASP A 70 1.70 -10.69 -8.45
N PHE A 71 1.44 -12.00 -8.54
CA PHE A 71 1.35 -12.69 -9.84
C PHE A 71 0.22 -12.13 -10.72
N ASN A 72 -0.83 -11.59 -10.09
CA ASN A 72 -1.94 -10.93 -10.77
C ASN A 72 -1.72 -9.41 -10.80
N PRO A 73 -1.39 -8.81 -11.97
CA PRO A 73 -1.15 -7.37 -12.09
C PRO A 73 -2.39 -6.53 -11.77
N GLN A 74 -3.60 -7.11 -11.85
CA GLN A 74 -4.85 -6.43 -11.51
C GLN A 74 -4.91 -6.05 -10.02
N ASN A 75 -4.33 -6.87 -9.14
CA ASN A 75 -4.32 -6.62 -7.69
C ASN A 75 -3.50 -5.37 -7.38
N ASP A 76 -2.34 -5.23 -8.02
CA ASP A 76 -1.48 -4.05 -7.90
C ASP A 76 -2.18 -2.81 -8.45
N LEU A 77 -2.86 -2.92 -9.60
CA LEU A 77 -3.64 -1.82 -10.17
C LEU A 77 -4.76 -1.36 -9.22
N GLN A 78 -5.45 -2.30 -8.59
CA GLN A 78 -6.47 -1.98 -7.59
C GLN A 78 -5.88 -1.34 -6.34
N ALA A 79 -4.67 -1.69 -5.94
CA ALA A 79 -3.97 -1.07 -4.81
C ALA A 79 -3.57 0.38 -5.15
N MET A 80 -3.02 0.63 -6.34
CA MET A 80 -2.70 1.98 -6.83
C MET A 80 -3.95 2.87 -6.93
N ALA A 81 -5.06 2.32 -7.42
CA ALA A 81 -6.34 3.02 -7.55
C ALA A 81 -6.96 3.46 -6.20
N ARG A 82 -6.41 3.04 -5.06
CA ARG A 82 -6.83 3.53 -3.73
C ARG A 82 -6.37 4.95 -3.45
N CYS A 83 -5.19 5.31 -3.96
CA CYS A 83 -4.59 6.64 -3.83
C CYS A 83 -4.89 7.48 -5.08
N HIS A 84 -4.84 6.88 -6.27
CA HIS A 84 -5.21 7.51 -7.53
C HIS A 84 -6.74 7.50 -7.72
N ARG A 85 -7.44 8.34 -6.95
CA ARG A 85 -8.91 8.44 -6.94
C ARG A 85 -9.37 9.89 -6.98
N ILE A 86 -10.61 10.11 -7.42
CA ILE A 86 -11.29 11.41 -7.38
C ILE A 86 -11.26 11.94 -5.94
N GLY A 87 -10.72 13.14 -5.74
CA GLY A 87 -10.47 13.76 -4.42
C GLY A 87 -9.00 13.77 -4.01
N GLN A 88 -8.09 13.27 -4.84
CA GLN A 88 -6.66 13.50 -4.71
C GLN A 88 -6.25 14.73 -5.54
N ASP A 89 -5.63 15.70 -4.89
CA ASP A 89 -5.16 16.96 -5.50
C ASP A 89 -3.67 16.93 -5.85
N LYS A 90 -2.94 15.92 -5.37
CA LYS A 90 -1.49 15.75 -5.58
C LYS A 90 -1.19 14.70 -6.65
N GLU A 91 -0.02 14.84 -7.29
CA GLU A 91 0.48 13.84 -8.25
C GLU A 91 0.76 12.51 -7.53
N VAL A 92 0.12 11.43 -7.98
CA VAL A 92 0.33 10.10 -7.39
C VAL A 92 1.55 9.43 -8.00
N LYS A 93 2.57 9.18 -7.18
CA LYS A 93 3.81 8.49 -7.59
C LYS A 93 3.76 7.04 -7.17
N VAL A 94 4.02 6.13 -8.09
CA VAL A 94 4.09 4.69 -7.79
C VAL A 94 5.51 4.18 -8.02
N TYR A 95 6.08 3.59 -6.97
CA TYR A 95 7.36 2.91 -7.01
C TYR A 95 7.15 1.41 -6.81
N ARG A 96 7.62 0.60 -7.74
CA ARG A 96 7.64 -0.87 -7.61
C ARG A 96 9.08 -1.32 -7.39
N LEU A 97 9.32 -2.02 -6.28
CA LEU A 97 10.62 -2.60 -5.99
C LEU A 97 10.71 -3.96 -6.68
N ILE A 98 11.80 -4.19 -7.42
CA ILE A 98 12.06 -5.45 -8.13
C ILE A 98 13.52 -5.80 -7.93
N THR A 99 13.79 -6.98 -7.37
CA THR A 99 15.17 -7.45 -7.21
C THR A 99 15.67 -8.10 -8.50
N THR A 100 16.67 -7.49 -9.13
CA THR A 100 17.25 -7.96 -10.41
C THR A 100 17.94 -9.31 -10.25
N GLY A 101 17.82 -10.17 -11.27
CA GLY A 101 18.48 -11.49 -11.29
C GLY A 101 17.84 -12.52 -10.35
N THR A 102 16.67 -12.22 -9.80
CA THR A 102 15.92 -13.12 -8.93
C THR A 102 14.62 -13.60 -9.57
N TYR A 103 13.95 -14.52 -8.89
CA TYR A 103 12.62 -14.99 -9.27
C TYR A 103 11.60 -13.84 -9.41
N GLU A 104 11.72 -12.76 -8.63
CA GLU A 104 10.80 -11.60 -8.70
C GLU A 104 10.79 -10.96 -10.08
N GLN A 105 11.94 -10.87 -10.73
CA GLN A 105 12.05 -10.34 -12.09
C GLN A 105 11.25 -11.21 -13.07
N ASN A 106 11.34 -12.53 -12.96
CA ASN A 106 10.59 -13.45 -13.81
C ASN A 106 9.07 -13.33 -13.57
N VAL A 107 8.65 -13.16 -12.32
CA VAL A 107 7.24 -12.94 -11.97
C VAL A 107 6.74 -11.63 -12.56
N PHE A 108 7.52 -10.55 -12.42
CA PHE A 108 7.21 -9.27 -13.04
C PHE A 108 7.05 -9.43 -14.56
N GLU A 109 8.03 -9.99 -15.27
CA GLU A 109 7.94 -10.23 -16.72
C GLU A 109 6.73 -11.09 -17.11
N CYS A 110 6.39 -12.11 -16.32
CA CYS A 110 5.18 -12.91 -16.51
C CYS A 110 3.91 -12.09 -16.33
N SER A 111 3.86 -11.23 -15.32
CA SER A 111 2.71 -10.38 -15.03
C SER A 111 2.52 -9.31 -16.11
N THR A 112 3.61 -8.75 -16.66
CA THR A 112 3.55 -7.76 -17.76
C THR A 112 3.05 -8.39 -19.05
N ARG A 113 3.42 -9.65 -19.34
CA ARG A 113 2.90 -10.40 -20.50
C ARG A 113 1.42 -10.74 -20.41
N LYS A 114 0.82 -10.67 -19.22
CA LYS A 114 -0.59 -10.98 -18.96
C LYS A 114 -1.49 -9.74 -18.95
N GLN A 115 -0.92 -8.54 -19.10
CA GLN A 115 -1.67 -7.33 -19.44
C GLN A 115 -2.02 -7.33 -20.92
#